data_AF-A0A6B2C3E5-F1
#
_entry.id   AF-A0A6B2C3E5-F1
#
_cell.length_a   1.000
_cell.length_b   1.000
_cell.length_c   1.000
_cell.angle_alpha   90.00
_cell.angle_beta   90.00
_cell.angle_gamma   90.00
#
_symmetry.space_group_name_H-M   'P 1'
#
loop_
_entity.id
_entity.type
_entity.pdbx_description
1 polymer ?
#
loop_
_entity_poly.entity_id
_entity_poly.type
_entity_poly.pdbx_seq_one_letter_code
_entity_poly.pdbx_strand_id
1 'polypeptide(L)' 'KKYLEFADRFEREFINQREDERRTIEETLDLGWNLLSLLPEEDLKFPSKEEIEKYHPKYRKRAQTL' A
#
# COMPACT_ATOMS: atom_id res chain seq x y z
N LYS A 1 -4.87 8.66 -14.94
CA LYS A 1 -4.78 7.20 -15.18
C LYS A 1 -4.38 6.44 -13.91
N LYS A 2 -3.21 6.71 -13.31
CA LYS A 2 -2.77 6.07 -12.05
C LYS A 2 -3.80 6.14 -10.89
N TYR A 3 -4.48 7.27 -10.75
CA TYR A 3 -5.54 7.44 -9.74
C TYR A 3 -6.79 6.57 -9.98
N LEU A 4 -7.18 6.36 -11.25
CA LEU A 4 -8.32 5.50 -11.58
C LEU A 4 -7.95 4.04 -11.35
N GLU A 5 -6.75 3.64 -11.76
CA GLU A 5 -6.21 2.31 -11.48
C GLU A 5 -6.07 2.03 -9.98
N PHE A 6 -5.60 3.03 -9.21
CA PHE A 6 -5.59 2.95 -7.75
C PHE A 6 -7.00 2.76 -7.18
N ALA A 7 -7.98 3.56 -7.62
CA ALA A 7 -9.35 3.45 -7.14
C ALA A 7 -9.95 2.07 -7.43
N ASP A 8 -9.82 1.59 -8.67
CA ASP A 8 -10.31 0.27 -9.09
C ASP A 8 -9.68 -0.86 -8.27
N ARG A 9 -8.37 -0.80 -8.03
CA ARG A 9 -7.66 -1.81 -7.23
C ARG A 9 -7.96 -1.69 -5.75
N PHE A 10 -8.14 -0.47 -5.23
CA PHE A 10 -8.51 -0.25 -3.83
C PHE A 10 -9.88 -0.85 -3.51
N GLU A 11 -10.87 -0.63 -4.36
CA GLU A 11 -12.20 -1.22 -4.18
C GLU A 11 -12.16 -2.75 -4.25
N ARG A 12 -11.40 -3.31 -5.20
CA ARG A 12 -11.35 -4.76 -5.43
C ARG A 12 -10.50 -5.52 -4.42
N GLU A 13 -9.38 -4.97 -4.00
CA GLU A 13 -8.38 -5.68 -3.19
C GLU A 13 -8.49 -5.29 -1.71
N PHE A 14 -8.65 -3.99 -1.42
CA PHE A 14 -8.68 -3.50 -0.03
C PHE A 14 -10.07 -3.62 0.59
N ILE A 15 -11.10 -3.08 -0.08
CA ILE A 15 -12.48 -3.05 0.46
C ILE A 15 -13.18 -4.40 0.30
N ASN A 16 -13.12 -4.99 -0.89
CA ASN A 16 -13.78 -6.27 -1.19
C ASN A 16 -12.99 -7.45 -0.61
N GLN A 17 -13.12 -7.66 0.70
CA GLN A 17 -12.66 -8.85 1.39
C GLN A 17 -13.72 -9.95 1.31
N ARG A 18 -13.30 -11.19 1.02
CA ARG A 18 -14.23 -12.33 0.99
C ARG A 18 -14.68 -12.68 2.40
N GLU A 19 -15.89 -13.23 2.56
CA GLU A 19 -16.44 -13.59 3.88
C GLU A 19 -15.59 -14.60 4.65
N ASP A 20 -14.86 -15.45 3.94
CA ASP A 20 -13.94 -16.47 4.48
C ASP A 20 -12.50 -15.96 4.63
N GLU A 21 -12.20 -14.74 4.18
CA GLU A 21 -10.87 -14.16 4.25
C GLU A 21 -10.66 -13.52 5.62
N ARG A 22 -9.65 -13.98 6.36
CA ARG A 22 -9.25 -13.40 7.64
C ARG A 22 -7.88 -12.76 7.48
N ARG A 23 -7.86 -11.43 7.39
CA ARG A 23 -6.63 -10.64 7.38
C ARG A 23 -6.27 -10.19 8.78
N THR A 24 -4.99 -10.25 9.13
CA THR A 24 -4.48 -9.52 10.28
C THR A 24 -4.37 -8.03 9.96
N ILE A 25 -4.10 -7.23 11.00
CA ILE A 25 -3.88 -5.79 10.81
C ILE A 25 -2.61 -5.53 9.98
N GLU A 26 -1.56 -6.34 10.18
CA GLU A 26 -0.30 -6.26 9.44
C GLU A 26 -0.50 -6.53 7.96
N GLU A 27 -1.25 -7.58 7.61
CA GLU A 27 -1.57 -7.93 6.22
C GLU A 27 -2.38 -6.81 5.54
N THR A 28 -3.33 -6.22 6.26
CA THR A 28 -4.14 -5.10 5.77
C THR A 28 -3.27 -3.86 5.51
N LEU A 29 -2.36 -3.54 6.44
CA LEU A 29 -1.45 -2.41 6.27
C LEU A 29 -0.46 -2.63 5.13
N ASP A 30 0.08 -3.85 4.98
CA ASP A 30 0.95 -4.22 3.87
C ASP A 30 0.22 -4.08 2.52
N LEU A 31 -1.06 -4.51 2.44
CA LEU A 31 -1.89 -4.31 1.25
C LEU A 31 -2.12 -2.83 0.96
N GLY A 32 -2.40 -2.02 1.98
CA GLY A 32 -2.56 -0.58 1.86
C GLY A 32 -1.31 0.10 1.28
N TRP A 33 -0.12 -0.22 1.80
CA TRP A 33 1.15 0.30 1.30
C TRP A 33 1.45 -0.16 -0.14
N ASN A 34 1.08 -1.38 -0.51
CA ASN A 34 1.19 -1.86 -1.88
C ASN A 34 0.31 -1.07 -2.85
N LEU A 35 -0.93 -0.76 -2.47
CA LEU A 35 -1.84 0.03 -3.29
C LEU A 35 -1.40 1.49 -3.38
N LEU A 36 -0.99 2.09 -2.26
CA LEU A 36 -0.46 3.46 -2.24
C LEU A 36 0.77 3.64 -3.13
N SER A 37 1.57 2.58 -3.33
CA SER A 37 2.75 2.62 -4.21
C SER A 37 2.44 2.82 -5.70
N LEU A 38 1.17 2.70 -6.10
CA LEU A 38 0.72 3.03 -7.46
C LEU A 38 0.68 4.54 -7.71
N LEU A 39 0.54 5.33 -6.65
CA LEU A 39 0.50 6.78 -6.70
C LEU A 39 1.92 7.36 -6.67
N PRO A 40 2.12 8.57 -7.24
CA PRO A 40 3.36 9.32 -7.04
C PRO A 40 3.62 9.61 -5.56
N GLU A 41 4.89 9.52 -5.12
CA GLU A 41 5.26 9.78 -3.72
C GLU A 41 4.94 11.22 -3.27
N GLU A 42 4.98 12.18 -4.19
CA GLU A 42 4.60 13.58 -3.95
C GLU A 42 3.13 13.76 -3.54
N ASP A 43 2.28 12.78 -3.86
CA ASP A 43 0.86 12.79 -3.55
C ASP A 43 0.54 12.12 -2.21
N LEU A 44 1.50 11.44 -1.58
CA LEU A 44 1.37 10.82 -0.26
C LEU A 44 1.52 11.86 0.86
N LYS A 45 0.48 12.67 1.08
CA LYS A 45 0.56 13.84 1.99
C LYS A 45 0.44 13.56 3.48
N PHE A 46 -0.14 12.42 3.85
CA PHE A 46 -0.39 12.06 5.25
C PHE A 46 0.77 11.33 5.94
N PRO A 47 1.37 10.28 5.37
CA PRO A 47 2.51 9.64 6.01
C PRO A 47 3.73 10.57 5.97
N SER A 48 4.45 10.60 7.08
CA SER A 48 5.75 11.27 7.16
C SER A 48 6.76 10.63 6.21
N LYS A 49 7.82 11.37 5.86
CA LYS A 49 8.91 10.81 5.04
C LYS A 49 9.55 9.57 5.68
N GLU A 50 9.68 9.56 7.00
CA GLU A 50 10.22 8.42 7.75
C GLU A 50 9.32 7.18 7.62
N GLU A 51 8.00 7.34 7.67
CA GLU A 51 7.05 6.25 7.46
C GLU A 51 7.07 5.74 6.02
N ILE A 52 7.17 6.64 5.04
CA ILE A 52 7.30 6.27 3.63
C ILE A 52 8.58 5.44 3.44
N GLU A 53 9.73 5.89 3.94
CA GLU A 53 10.99 5.14 3.81
C GLU A 53 10.95 3.78 4.51
N LYS A 54 10.23 3.68 5.64
CA LYS A 54 10.15 2.44 6.42
C LYS A 54 9.20 1.41 5.82
N TYR A 55 8.04 1.84 5.31
CA TYR A 55 6.95 0.93 4.96
C TYR A 55 6.64 0.88 3.47
N HIS A 56 7.00 1.90 2.69
CA HIS A 56 6.69 1.89 1.26
C HIS A 56 7.52 0.80 0.54
N PRO A 57 6.89 -0.01 -0.34
CA PRO A 57 7.51 -1.21 -0.92
C PRO A 57 8.82 -0.94 -1.68
N LYS A 58 8.95 0.26 -2.26
CA LYS A 58 10.16 0.71 -2.98
C LYS A 58 11.40 0.75 -2.08
N TYR A 59 11.24 1.09 -0.80
CA TYR A 59 12.33 1.23 0.16
C TYR A 59 12.52 -0.03 1.01
N ARG A 60 11.42 -0.71 1.37
CA ARG A 60 11.46 -1.96 2.14
C ARG A 60 12.20 -3.09 1.42
N LYS A 61 12.04 -3.24 0.10
CA LYS A 61 12.78 -4.26 -0.69
C LYS A 61 14.29 -4.05 -0.68
N ARG A 62 14.75 -2.80 -0.59
CA ARG A 62 16.19 -2.48 -0.49
C ARG A 62 16.81 -2.98 0.82
N ALA A 63 16.05 -3.02 1.92
CA ALA A 63 16.53 -3.45 3.23
C ALA A 63 16.61 -4.98 3.40
N GLN A 64 15.90 -5.77 2.58
CA GLN A 64 15.92 -7.24 2.63
C GLN A 64 16.97 -7.88 1.70
N THR A 65 17.64 -7.08 0.87
CA THR A 65 18.64 -7.57 -0.11
C THR A 65 20.09 -7.22 0.29
N LEU A 66 20.30 -6.78 1.53
CA LEU A 66 21.59 -6.48 2.15
C LEU A 66 21.76 -7.37 3.39
#